data_AF-A0A949DH61-F1
#
_entry.id   AF-A0A949DH61-F1
#
_cell.length_a   1.000
_cell.length_b   1.000
_cell.length_c   1.000
_cell.angle_alpha   90.00
_cell.angle_beta   90.00
_cell.angle_gamma   90.00
#
_symmetry.space_group_name_H-M   'P 1'
#
loop_
_entity.id
_entity.type
_entity.pdbx_description
1 polymer ?
#
loop_
_entity_poly.entity_id
_entity_poly.type
_entity_poly.pdbx_seq_one_letter_code
_entity_poly.pdbx_strand_id
1 'polypeptide(L)' 'MDSLATKFQQIYVNLPLNQRQEVIVVIDNEPLSWNAAKLEIDNDTEKGKQILSILVKLGIIK' A
#
# COMPACT_ATOMS: atom_id res chain seq x y z
N MET A 1 -16.98 -1.39 10.04
CA MET A 1 -15.78 -2.22 9.87
C MET A 1 -14.98 -1.59 8.74
N ASP A 2 -13.81 -1.02 9.04
CA ASP A 2 -13.02 -0.32 8.03
C ASP A 2 -12.31 -1.32 7.12
N SER A 3 -12.34 -1.07 5.81
CA SER A 3 -11.67 -1.91 4.81
C SER A 3 -10.14 -1.81 4.90
N LEU A 4 -9.41 -2.80 4.40
CA LEU A 4 -7.93 -2.73 4.33
C LEU A 4 -7.45 -1.51 3.54
N ALA A 5 -8.16 -1.15 2.47
CA ALA A 5 -7.88 0.06 1.69
C ALA A 5 -8.04 1.33 2.54
N THR A 6 -9.08 1.41 3.37
CA THR A 6 -9.29 2.54 4.29
C THR A 6 -8.12 2.68 5.27
N LYS A 7 -7.62 1.56 5.82
CA LYS A 7 -6.49 1.55 6.77
C LYS A 7 -5.18 1.96 6.10
N PHE A 8 -4.95 1.46 4.89
CA PHE A 8 -3.82 1.91 4.06
C PHE A 8 -3.89 3.43 3.83
N GLN A 9 -5.06 3.97 3.44
CA GLN A 9 -5.22 5.40 3.19
C GLN A 9 -4.96 6.24 4.44
N GLN A 10 -5.42 5.80 5.61
CA GLN A 10 -5.13 6.48 6.88
C GLN A 10 -3.62 6.59 7.15
N ILE A 11 -2.84 5.55 6.86
CA ILE A 11 -1.38 5.62 6.97
C ILE A 11 -0.83 6.57 5.91
N TYR A 12 -1.22 6.38 4.64
CA TYR A 12 -0.70 7.14 3.50
C TYR A 12 -0.87 8.66 3.66
N VAL A 13 -2.06 9.13 4.09
CA VAL A 13 -2.32 10.57 4.23
C VAL A 13 -1.47 11.21 5.31
N ASN A 14 -1.06 10.44 6.33
CA ASN A 14 -0.21 10.89 7.44
C ASN A 14 1.29 10.82 7.11
N LEU A 15 1.69 10.21 6.00
CA LEU A 15 3.10 10.17 5.60
C LEU A 15 3.58 11.53 5.07
N PRO A 16 4.76 12.02 5.52
CA PRO A 16 5.49 13.09 4.87
C PRO A 16 5.66 12.85 3.37
N LEU A 17 5.58 13.91 2.56
CA LEU A 17 5.61 13.79 1.10
C LEU A 17 6.85 13.07 0.56
N ASN A 18 8.01 13.26 1.19
CA ASN A 18 9.25 12.59 0.82
C ASN A 18 9.21 11.07 1.08
N GLN A 19 8.56 10.63 2.16
CA GLN A 19 8.43 9.20 2.49
C GLN A 19 7.51 8.46 1.53
N ARG A 20 6.62 9.16 0.82
CA ARG A 20 5.69 8.52 -0.14
C ARG A 20 6.40 7.90 -1.35
N GLN A 21 7.66 8.26 -1.58
CA GLN A 21 8.50 7.67 -2.63
C GLN A 21 9.26 6.42 -2.17
N GLU A 22 9.25 6.10 -0.88
CA GLU A 22 9.94 4.93 -0.34
C GLU A 22 9.24 3.64 -0.77
N VAL A 23 10.04 2.63 -1.14
CA VAL A 23 9.59 1.29 -1.53
C VAL A 23 9.09 0.53 -0.31
N ILE A 24 7.89 -0.03 -0.39
CA ILE A 24 7.27 -0.78 0.72
C ILE A 24 7.10 -2.26 0.45
N VAL A 25 7.01 -2.65 -0.82
CA VAL A 25 6.84 -4.05 -1.22
C VAL A 25 7.54 -4.28 -2.57
N VAL A 26 7.88 -5.54 -2.83
CA VAL A 26 8.38 -6.00 -4.13
C VAL A 26 7.47 -7.13 -4.61
N ILE A 27 6.88 -6.98 -5.80
CA ILE A 27 5.98 -7.95 -6.43
C ILE A 27 6.52 -8.23 -7.83
N ASP A 28 6.71 -9.49 -8.21
CA ASP A 28 7.26 -9.87 -9.53
C ASP A 28 8.59 -9.17 -9.90
N ASN A 29 9.47 -9.00 -8.91
CA ASN A 29 10.73 -8.23 -8.99
C ASN A 29 10.56 -6.73 -9.26
N GLU A 30 9.34 -6.21 -9.19
CA GLU A 30 9.05 -4.78 -9.31
C GLU A 30 8.91 -4.15 -7.91
N PRO A 31 9.78 -3.19 -7.54
CA PRO A 31 9.64 -2.45 -6.30
C PRO A 31 8.53 -1.40 -6.40
N LEU A 32 7.62 -1.39 -5.43
CA LEU A 32 6.48 -0.48 -5.37
C LEU A 32 6.60 0.45 -4.17
N SER A 33 6.54 1.75 -4.42
CA SER A 33 6.48 2.78 -3.39
C SER A 33 5.09 2.95 -2.80
N TRP A 34 4.96 3.72 -1.71
CA TRP A 34 3.66 4.14 -1.20
C TRP A 34 2.78 4.81 -2.26
N ASN A 35 3.35 5.65 -3.13
CA ASN A 35 2.63 6.28 -4.24
C ASN A 35 2.11 5.26 -5.25
N ALA A 36 2.98 4.32 -5.67
CA ALA A 36 2.59 3.27 -6.60
C ALA A 36 1.51 2.37 -5.99
N ALA A 37 1.69 1.96 -4.73
CA ALA A 37 0.72 1.17 -3.99
C ALA A 37 -0.64 1.86 -3.89
N LYS A 38 -0.66 3.16 -3.61
CA LYS A 38 -1.91 3.93 -3.58
C LYS A 38 -2.64 3.88 -4.93
N LEU A 39 -1.91 4.06 -6.04
CA LEU A 39 -2.51 4.04 -7.37
C LEU A 39 -3.13 2.66 -7.67
N GLU A 40 -2.42 1.58 -7.34
CA GLU A 40 -2.91 0.21 -7.55
C GLU A 40 -4.15 -0.09 -6.67
N ILE A 41 -4.13 0.33 -5.40
CA ILE A 41 -5.24 0.13 -4.46
C ILE A 41 -6.47 0.95 -4.85
N ASP A 42 -6.29 2.21 -5.23
CA ASP A 42 -7.40 3.10 -5.61
C ASP A 42 -8.09 2.65 -6.91
N ASN A 43 -7.34 1.99 -7.80
CA ASN A 43 -7.85 1.43 -9.05
C ASN A 43 -8.35 -0.02 -8.90
N ASP A 44 -8.38 -0.58 -7.68
CA ASP A 44 -8.81 -1.96 -7.37
C ASP A 44 -8.15 -3.04 -8.26
N THR A 45 -6.85 -2.90 -8.51
CA THR A 45 -6.11 -3.87 -9.33
C THR A 45 -5.79 -5.14 -8.53
N GLU A 46 -5.50 -6.23 -9.23
CA GLU A 46 -5.01 -7.47 -8.58
C GLU A 46 -3.69 -7.23 -7.84
N LYS A 47 -2.83 -6.34 -8.37
CA LYS A 47 -1.60 -5.92 -7.69
C LYS A 47 -1.94 -5.16 -6.41
N GLY A 48 -2.93 -4.26 -6.42
CA GLY A 48 -3.44 -3.57 -5.23
C GLY A 48 -3.89 -4.54 -4.13
N LYS A 49 -4.62 -5.61 -4.49
CA LYS A 49 -5.04 -6.67 -3.55
C LYS A 49 -3.85 -7.43 -2.97
N GLN A 50 -2.84 -7.74 -3.79
CA GLN A 50 -1.61 -8.38 -3.32
C GLN A 50 -0.83 -7.48 -2.36
N ILE A 51 -0.72 -6.18 -2.65
CA ILE A 51 -0.08 -5.20 -1.76
C ILE A 51 -0.76 -5.20 -0.39
N LEU A 52 -2.09 -5.07 -0.35
CA LEU A 52 -2.84 -5.10 0.92
C LEU A 52 -2.59 -6.41 1.69
N SER A 53 -2.59 -7.55 1.01
CA SER A 53 -2.29 -8.85 1.61
C SER A 53 -0.89 -8.90 2.23
N ILE A 54 0.12 -8.38 1.55
CA ILE A 54 1.50 -8.31 2.05
C ILE A 54 1.58 -7.38 3.26
N LEU A 55 0.97 -6.19 3.20
CA LEU A 55 0.99 -5.22 4.30
C LEU A 55 0.29 -5.77 5.55
N VAL A 56 -0.77 -6.59 5.39
CA VAL A 56 -1.39 -7.32 6.51
C VAL A 56 -0.44 -8.36 7.09
N LYS A 57 0.21 -9.17 6.25
CA LYS A 57 1.17 -10.20 6.70
C LYS A 57 2.37 -9.61 7.44
N LEU A 58 2.81 -8.41 7.05
CA LEU A 58 3.86 -7.65 7.73
C LEU A 58 3.36 -6.93 9.00
N GLY A 59 2.04 -6.95 9.26
CA GLY A 59 1.44 -6.30 10.41
C GLY A 59 1.42 -4.76 10.34
N ILE A 60 1.64 -4.19 9.15
CA ILE A 60 1.62 -2.73 8.91
C ILE A 60 0.18 -2.19 8.94
N ILE A 61 -0.76 -2.96 8.39
CA ILE A 61 -2.21 -2.69 8.47
C ILE A 61 -2.94 -3.89 9.09
N LYS A 62 -4.00 -3.64 9.85
CA LYS A 62 -4.80 -4.68 10.55
C LYS A 62 -6.26 -4.33 10.54
#